data_AF-A0A932Z0G3-F1
#
_entry.id   AF-A0A932Z0G3-F1
#
_cell.length_a   1.000
_cell.length_b   1.000
_cell.length_c   1.000
_cell.angle_alpha   90.00
_cell.angle_beta   90.00
_cell.angle_gamma   90.00
#
_symmetry.space_group_name_H-M   'P 1'
#
loop_
_entity.id
_entity.type
_entity.pdbx_description
1 polymer ?
#
loop_
_entity_poly.entity_id
_entity_poly.type
_entity_poly.pdbx_seq_one_letter_code
_entity_poly.pdbx_strand_id
1 'polypeptide(L)'
;MVIGVFPAFYAFILALILALLEIQIEGRDGWAKNLPAWRPKPQSKIARWYRAAMSGKELTGYHSILFAFVLLIFFFPYAYGFPFVAAHIIKTVSLFFLFIVLWDFLWFVLNPHYPLKKFTKEHVWWHKEWCAGLPVDYYYGVSLSFTLALVGSFFVDTEIFFWWAQTFFLFCALTAMVVLFTLYILDIDNWQSRPRG
;
A
#
# COMPACT_ATOMS: atom_id res chain seq x y z
N MET A 1 -13.04 -3.49 -25.23
CA MET A 1 -12.91 -4.50 -24.16
C MET A 1 -12.62 -3.73 -22.87
N VAL A 2 -13.43 -3.87 -21.82
CA VAL A 2 -13.34 -3.07 -20.58
C VAL A 2 -12.19 -3.58 -19.71
N ILE A 3 -10.95 -3.44 -20.17
CA ILE A 3 -9.78 -4.04 -19.50
C ILE A 3 -9.07 -2.98 -18.66
N GLY A 4 -9.54 -2.73 -17.43
CA GLY A 4 -8.75 -1.96 -16.47
C GLY A 4 -9.56 -1.35 -15.34
N VAL A 5 -10.74 -0.80 -15.63
CA VAL A 5 -11.53 -0.05 -14.64
C VAL A 5 -12.05 -0.95 -13.51
N PHE A 6 -12.66 -2.08 -13.84
CA PHE A 6 -13.23 -2.97 -12.83
C PHE A 6 -12.16 -3.61 -11.91
N PRO A 7 -11.06 -4.21 -12.43
CA PRO A 7 -10.00 -4.74 -11.58
C PRO A 7 -9.32 -3.67 -10.71
N ALA A 8 -9.11 -2.47 -11.25
CA ALA A 8 -8.57 -1.36 -10.48
C ALA A 8 -9.54 -0.94 -9.36
N PHE A 9 -10.82 -0.74 -9.66
CA PHE A 9 -11.82 -0.43 -8.64
C PHE A 9 -11.89 -1.51 -7.55
N TYR A 10 -11.89 -2.79 -7.94
CA TYR A 10 -11.84 -3.91 -7.00
C TYR A 10 -10.61 -3.86 -6.09
N ALA A 11 -9.42 -3.64 -6.66
CA ALA A 11 -8.18 -3.51 -5.90
C ALA A 11 -8.20 -2.29 -4.96
N PHE A 12 -8.84 -1.19 -5.37
CA PHE A 12 -9.02 -0.02 -4.51
C PHE A 12 -9.88 -0.34 -3.28
N ILE A 13 -11.03 -1.00 -3.49
CA ILE A 13 -11.90 -1.43 -2.38
C ILE A 13 -11.16 -2.39 -1.45
N LEU A 14 -10.39 -3.32 -2.00
CA LEU A 14 -9.56 -4.22 -1.21
C LEU A 14 -8.53 -3.45 -0.36
N ALA A 15 -7.86 -2.44 -0.93
CA ALA A 15 -6.91 -1.60 -0.21
C ALA A 15 -7.58 -0.78 0.91
N LEU A 16 -8.78 -0.25 0.65
CA LEU A 16 -9.58 0.48 1.63
C LEU A 16 -9.97 -0.42 2.83
N ILE A 17 -10.48 -1.61 2.56
CA ILE A 17 -10.86 -2.58 3.60
C ILE A 17 -9.63 -3.00 4.40
N LEU A 18 -8.51 -3.27 3.72
CA LEU A 18 -7.28 -3.69 4.37
C LEU A 18 -6.69 -2.57 5.25
N ALA A 19 -6.73 -1.31 4.79
CA ALA A 19 -6.34 -0.15 5.58
C ALA A 19 -7.17 -0.07 6.87
N LEU A 20 -8.50 -0.16 6.75
CA LEU A 20 -9.40 -0.11 7.92
C LEU A 20 -9.17 -1.28 8.88
N LEU A 21 -8.95 -2.49 8.35
CA LEU A 21 -8.64 -3.67 9.17
C LEU A 21 -7.32 -3.48 9.92
N GLU A 22 -6.27 -3.01 9.25
CA GLU A 22 -4.98 -2.74 9.87
C GLU A 22 -5.05 -1.60 10.89
N ILE A 23 -5.85 -0.56 10.65
CA ILE A 23 -6.13 0.49 11.66
C ILE A 23 -6.74 -0.12 12.92
N GLN A 24 -7.67 -1.07 12.79
CA GLN A 24 -8.27 -1.72 13.96
C GLN A 24 -7.27 -2.63 14.70
N ILE A 25 -6.32 -3.21 13.99
CA ILE A 25 -5.29 -4.09 14.56
C ILE A 25 -4.18 -3.26 15.22
N GLU A 26 -3.63 -2.25 14.55
CA GLU A 26 -2.48 -1.47 15.01
C GLU A 26 -2.85 -0.23 15.83
N GLY A 27 -4.01 0.37 15.55
CA GLY A 27 -4.53 1.56 16.20
C GLY A 27 -3.57 2.74 16.18
N ARG A 28 -3.26 3.24 17.38
CA ARG A 28 -2.41 4.43 17.60
C ARG A 28 -0.92 4.14 17.63
N ASP A 29 -0.53 2.89 17.82
CA ASP A 29 0.87 2.56 18.08
C ASP A 29 1.66 2.45 16.78
N GLY A 30 0.99 2.02 15.72
CA GLY A 30 1.51 1.89 14.36
C GLY A 30 2.58 0.79 14.23
N TRP A 31 2.72 0.27 13.02
CA TRP A 31 3.78 -0.65 12.64
C TRP A 31 3.93 -1.84 13.60
N ALA A 32 2.79 -2.41 14.01
CA ALA A 32 2.68 -3.55 14.91
C ALA A 32 3.44 -3.41 16.25
N LYS A 33 3.77 -2.18 16.70
CA LYS A 33 4.67 -1.93 17.83
C LYS A 33 4.32 -2.72 19.09
N ASN A 34 3.04 -2.76 19.44
CA ASN A 34 2.54 -3.44 20.64
C ASN A 34 1.86 -4.79 20.36
N LEU A 35 1.90 -5.27 19.12
CA LEU A 35 1.34 -6.57 18.77
C LEU A 35 2.27 -7.71 19.22
N PRO A 36 1.71 -8.89 19.57
CA PRO A 36 2.46 -10.10 19.92
C PRO A 36 3.10 -10.76 18.69
N ALA A 37 3.71 -9.96 17.81
CA ALA A 37 4.40 -10.41 16.61
C ALA A 37 5.85 -10.81 16.95
N TRP A 38 6.30 -11.92 16.38
CA TRP A 38 7.72 -12.28 16.42
C TRP A 38 8.57 -11.21 15.73
N ARG A 39 9.78 -11.00 16.24
CA ARG A 39 10.77 -10.07 15.68
C ARG A 39 12.13 -10.76 15.63
N PRO A 40 12.82 -10.75 14.48
CA PRO A 40 14.16 -11.31 14.41
C PRO A 40 15.12 -10.44 15.22
N LYS A 41 16.21 -11.04 15.73
CA LYS A 41 17.27 -10.27 16.41
C LYS A 41 17.76 -9.14 15.49
N PRO A 42 17.93 -7.88 15.96
CA PRO A 42 18.30 -6.76 15.10
C PRO A 42 19.60 -6.98 14.30
N GLN A 43 20.56 -7.71 14.87
CA GLN A 43 21.84 -8.02 14.25
C GLN A 43 21.78 -9.19 13.26
N SER A 44 20.65 -9.90 13.19
CA SER A 44 20.47 -11.00 12.24
C SER A 44 20.56 -10.49 10.80
N LYS A 45 21.08 -11.35 9.90
CA LYS A 45 21.22 -11.00 8.48
C LYS A 45 19.87 -10.59 7.87
N ILE A 46 18.80 -11.32 8.18
CA ILE A 46 17.46 -11.04 7.65
C ILE A 46 16.92 -9.67 8.10
N ALA A 47 17.11 -9.29 9.37
CA ALA A 47 16.69 -7.99 9.87
C ALA A 47 17.47 -6.83 9.25
N ARG A 48 18.76 -7.03 8.92
CA ARG A 48 19.57 -6.01 8.23
C ARG A 48 19.16 -5.85 6.77
N TRP A 49 18.99 -6.97 6.06
CA TRP A 49 18.52 -6.95 4.67
C TRP A 49 17.16 -6.29 4.53
N TYR A 50 16.19 -6.69 5.37
CA TYR A 50 14.86 -6.09 5.35
C TYR A 50 14.89 -4.59 5.61
N ARG A 51 15.66 -4.14 6.63
CA ARG A 51 15.79 -2.70 6.91
C ARG A 51 16.39 -1.93 5.74
N ALA A 52 17.36 -2.49 5.02
CA ALA A 52 17.92 -1.85 3.84
C ALA A 52 16.90 -1.75 2.69
N ALA A 53 16.06 -2.78 2.52
CA ALA A 53 15.04 -2.82 1.47
C ALA A 53 13.82 -1.93 1.77
N MET A 54 13.48 -1.75 3.05
CA MET A 54 12.26 -1.08 3.52
C MET A 54 12.58 0.24 4.24
N SER A 55 13.58 0.98 3.75
CA SER A 55 13.97 2.31 4.23
C SER A 55 14.04 2.44 5.76
N GLY A 56 14.65 1.44 6.41
CA GLY A 56 14.88 1.39 7.85
C GLY A 56 13.73 0.84 8.71
N LYS A 57 12.60 0.42 8.13
CA LYS A 57 11.47 -0.18 8.85
C LYS A 57 11.84 -1.49 9.53
N GLU A 58 11.33 -1.71 10.73
CA GLU A 58 11.55 -2.97 11.46
C GLU A 58 10.78 -4.12 10.79
N LEU A 59 11.45 -5.28 10.66
CA LEU A 59 10.79 -6.51 10.26
C LEU A 59 9.96 -7.07 11.41
N THR A 60 8.65 -7.15 11.23
CA THR A 60 7.76 -7.84 12.18
C THR A 60 7.09 -9.04 11.51
N GLY A 61 6.75 -10.04 12.33
CA GLY A 61 5.99 -11.20 11.87
C GLY A 61 4.61 -10.84 11.34
N TYR A 62 3.99 -9.80 11.92
CA TYR A 62 2.73 -9.26 11.43
C TYR A 62 2.82 -8.83 9.97
N HIS A 63 3.71 -7.89 9.64
CA HIS A 63 3.84 -7.40 8.26
C HIS A 63 4.31 -8.50 7.32
N SER A 64 5.18 -9.40 7.77
CA SER A 64 5.65 -10.53 6.95
C SER A 64 4.50 -11.42 6.50
N ILE A 65 3.61 -11.79 7.43
CA ILE A 65 2.43 -12.62 7.15
C ILE A 65 1.42 -11.83 6.33
N LEU A 66 1.23 -10.54 6.63
CA LEU A 66 0.27 -9.70 5.93
C LEU A 66 0.66 -9.46 4.46
N PHE A 67 1.93 -9.14 4.18
CA PHE A 67 2.42 -9.03 2.80
C PHE A 67 2.31 -10.36 2.05
N ALA A 68 2.62 -11.49 2.70
CA ALA A 68 2.46 -12.80 2.09
C ALA A 68 0.97 -13.10 1.78
N PHE A 69 0.07 -12.78 2.70
CA PHE A 69 -1.37 -12.95 2.51
C PHE A 69 -1.90 -12.12 1.34
N VAL A 70 -1.53 -10.83 1.27
CA VAL A 70 -1.91 -9.95 0.15
C VAL A 70 -1.34 -10.47 -1.17
N LEU A 71 -0.06 -10.89 -1.19
CA LEU A 71 0.55 -11.45 -2.38
C LEU A 71 -0.20 -12.71 -2.87
N LEU A 72 -0.60 -13.59 -1.96
CA LEU A 72 -1.39 -14.78 -2.30
C LEU A 72 -2.76 -14.41 -2.88
N ILE A 73 -3.44 -13.37 -2.39
CA ILE A 73 -4.69 -12.88 -2.98
C ILE A 73 -4.48 -12.46 -4.44
N PHE A 74 -3.40 -11.72 -4.72
CA PHE A 74 -3.09 -11.23 -6.07
C PHE A 74 -2.74 -12.36 -7.05
N PHE A 75 -2.13 -13.43 -6.56
CA PHE A 75 -1.80 -14.61 -7.35
C PHE A 75 -2.89 -15.69 -7.34
N PHE A 76 -3.94 -15.53 -6.53
CA PHE A 76 -5.04 -16.48 -6.43
C PHE A 76 -5.70 -16.86 -7.77
N PRO A 77 -5.93 -15.91 -8.72
CA PRO A 77 -6.52 -16.27 -10.01
C PRO A 77 -5.74 -17.37 -10.75
N TYR A 78 -4.40 -17.36 -10.67
CA TYR A 78 -3.56 -18.37 -11.32
C TYR A 78 -3.70 -19.74 -10.66
N ALA A 79 -3.83 -19.78 -9.33
CA ALA A 79 -4.14 -21.01 -8.60
C ALA A 79 -5.52 -21.55 -8.98
N TYR A 80 -6.45 -20.68 -9.40
CA TYR A 80 -7.78 -21.02 -9.89
C TYR A 80 -7.82 -21.34 -11.40
N GLY A 81 -6.67 -21.53 -12.04
CA GLY A 81 -6.56 -21.96 -13.43
C GLY A 81 -6.55 -20.85 -14.47
N PHE A 82 -6.45 -19.58 -14.08
CA PHE A 82 -6.21 -18.51 -15.06
C PHE A 82 -4.82 -18.65 -15.71
N PRO A 83 -4.67 -18.32 -17.00
CA PRO A 83 -3.41 -18.50 -17.71
C PRO A 83 -2.24 -17.74 -17.06
N PHE A 84 -1.17 -18.47 -16.79
CA PHE A 84 0.09 -17.95 -16.26
C PHE A 84 1.00 -17.44 -17.40
N VAL A 85 0.54 -16.39 -18.08
CA VAL A 85 1.25 -15.78 -19.22
C VAL A 85 1.94 -14.48 -18.80
N ALA A 86 3.04 -14.13 -19.47
CA ALA A 86 3.90 -13.01 -19.11
C ALA A 86 3.14 -11.69 -18.91
N ALA A 87 2.20 -11.36 -19.81
CA ALA A 87 1.42 -10.12 -19.71
C ALA A 87 0.61 -10.04 -18.41
N HIS A 88 -0.02 -11.14 -17.99
CA HIS A 88 -0.79 -11.18 -16.75
C HIS A 88 0.11 -11.09 -15.52
N ILE A 89 1.23 -11.82 -15.51
CA ILE A 89 2.18 -11.81 -14.39
C ILE A 89 2.75 -10.40 -14.19
N ILE A 90 3.14 -9.73 -15.27
CA ILE A 90 3.64 -8.35 -15.21
C ILE A 90 2.56 -7.41 -14.66
N LYS A 91 1.33 -7.49 -15.15
CA LYS A 91 0.20 -6.70 -14.62
C LYS A 91 -0.05 -6.99 -13.15
N THR A 92 -0.05 -8.26 -12.70
CA THR A 92 -0.25 -8.63 -11.29
C THR A 92 0.84 -8.07 -10.38
N VAL A 93 2.11 -8.24 -10.75
CA VAL A 93 3.24 -7.76 -9.92
C VAL A 93 3.28 -6.23 -9.92
N SER A 94 3.06 -5.60 -11.06
CA SER A 94 2.94 -4.14 -11.17
C SER A 94 1.79 -3.60 -10.31
N LEU A 95 0.61 -4.24 -10.34
CA LEU A 95 -0.53 -3.87 -9.50
C LEU A 95 -0.23 -4.05 -8.01
N PHE A 96 0.44 -5.13 -7.63
CA PHE A 96 0.81 -5.40 -6.24
C PHE A 96 1.66 -4.24 -5.67
N PHE A 97 2.63 -3.73 -6.43
CA PHE A 97 3.44 -2.59 -6.00
C PHE A 97 2.65 -1.27 -5.88
N LEU A 98 1.69 -1.00 -6.76
CA LEU A 98 0.77 0.14 -6.56
C LEU A 98 -0.12 -0.08 -5.34
N PHE A 99 -0.62 -1.30 -5.17
CA PHE A 99 -1.54 -1.65 -4.11
C PHE A 99 -0.92 -1.46 -2.73
N ILE A 100 0.32 -1.90 -2.51
CA ILE A 100 0.97 -1.74 -1.19
C ILE A 100 1.15 -0.27 -0.83
N VAL A 101 1.46 0.60 -1.79
CA VAL A 101 1.60 2.05 -1.56
C VAL A 101 0.23 2.67 -1.31
N LEU A 102 -0.78 2.30 -2.11
CA LEU A 102 -2.14 2.77 -1.96
C LEU A 102 -2.70 2.40 -0.58
N TRP A 103 -2.58 1.14 -0.19
CA TRP A 103 -3.08 0.62 1.08
C TRP A 103 -2.39 1.31 2.27
N ASP A 104 -1.06 1.40 2.29
CA ASP A 104 -0.31 2.07 3.34
C ASP A 104 -0.70 3.57 3.42
N PHE A 105 -0.88 4.25 2.28
CA PHE A 105 -1.33 5.65 2.30
C PHE A 105 -2.78 5.81 2.79
N LEU A 106 -3.69 4.93 2.36
CA LEU A 106 -5.08 4.93 2.83
C LEU A 106 -5.17 4.70 4.34
N TRP A 107 -4.22 3.95 4.93
CA TRP A 107 -4.10 3.83 6.37
C TRP A 107 -3.96 5.21 7.03
N PHE A 108 -3.10 6.10 6.52
CA PHE A 108 -2.96 7.46 7.05
C PHE A 108 -4.17 8.34 6.75
N VAL A 109 -4.79 8.20 5.57
CA VAL A 109 -6.00 8.94 5.21
C VAL A 109 -7.15 8.63 6.16
N LEU A 110 -7.24 7.39 6.65
CA LEU A 110 -8.36 6.87 7.43
C LEU A 110 -8.07 6.70 8.93
N ASN A 111 -6.83 6.83 9.39
CA ASN A 111 -6.48 6.62 10.80
C ASN A 111 -6.60 7.93 11.62
N PRO A 112 -7.56 8.04 12.57
CA PRO A 112 -7.70 9.24 13.41
C PRO A 112 -6.53 9.46 14.39
N HIS A 113 -5.65 8.49 14.58
CA HIS A 113 -4.42 8.64 15.35
C HIS A 113 -3.25 9.21 14.54
N TYR A 114 -3.27 9.00 13.21
CA TYR A 114 -2.30 9.54 12.26
C TYR A 114 -2.98 10.30 11.12
N PRO A 115 -3.77 11.36 11.43
CA PRO A 115 -4.41 12.17 10.41
C PRO A 115 -3.40 12.78 9.45
N LEU A 116 -3.87 13.25 8.29
CA LEU A 116 -3.02 13.80 7.23
C LEU A 116 -2.15 14.98 7.70
N LYS A 117 -2.63 15.83 8.62
CA LYS A 117 -1.80 16.90 9.22
C LYS A 117 -0.60 16.39 10.02
N LYS A 118 -0.62 15.13 10.46
CA LYS A 118 0.48 14.44 11.14
C LYS A 118 1.26 13.52 10.19
N PHE A 119 0.93 13.46 8.90
CA PHE A 119 1.66 12.64 7.93
C PHE A 119 3.01 13.26 7.57
N THR A 120 3.96 13.12 8.49
CA THR A 120 5.26 13.79 8.49
C THR A 120 6.30 12.89 9.16
N LYS A 121 7.58 13.14 8.88
CA LYS A 121 8.71 12.37 9.43
C LYS A 121 8.73 12.36 10.96
N GLU A 122 8.29 13.45 11.58
CA GLU A 122 8.32 13.65 13.03
C GLU A 122 7.33 12.75 13.77
N HIS A 123 6.18 12.47 13.14
CA HIS A 123 5.10 11.71 13.77
C HIS A 123 5.10 10.24 13.36
N VAL A 124 5.54 9.93 12.13
CA VAL A 124 5.51 8.57 11.55
C VAL A 124 6.88 7.92 11.71
N TRP A 125 7.17 7.45 12.92
CA TRP A 125 8.51 7.04 13.34
C TRP A 125 9.08 5.83 12.59
N TRP A 126 8.25 4.99 11.96
CA TRP A 126 8.72 3.78 11.27
C TRP A 126 9.25 4.07 9.86
N HIS A 127 8.74 5.08 9.17
CA HIS A 127 9.31 5.56 7.90
C HIS A 127 10.52 6.46 8.18
N LYS A 128 11.74 5.94 7.97
CA LYS A 128 12.97 6.67 8.34
C LYS A 128 13.38 7.69 7.30
N GLU A 129 13.11 7.42 6.04
CA GLU A 129 13.54 8.24 4.90
C GLU A 129 12.33 8.88 4.22
N TRP A 130 12.44 10.18 3.96
CA TRP A 130 11.37 11.01 3.38
C TRP A 130 11.96 11.88 2.28
N CYS A 131 11.20 12.04 1.20
CA CYS A 131 11.54 12.92 0.09
C CYS A 131 10.28 13.65 -0.38
N ALA A 132 10.38 14.96 -0.62
CA ALA A 132 9.27 15.80 -1.09
C ALA A 132 7.93 15.57 -0.35
N GLY A 133 7.97 15.40 0.97
CA GLY A 133 6.79 15.26 1.82
C GLY A 133 6.16 13.86 1.89
N LEU A 134 6.74 12.85 1.22
CA LEU A 134 6.29 11.46 1.28
C LEU A 134 7.43 10.53 1.71
N PRO A 135 7.11 9.35 2.28
CA PRO A 135 8.11 8.33 2.53
C PRO A 135 8.81 7.86 1.26
N VAL A 136 10.12 7.62 1.33
CA VAL A 136 10.92 7.15 0.19
C VAL A 136 10.40 5.82 -0.38
N ASP A 137 9.87 4.94 0.49
CA ASP A 137 9.25 3.66 0.12
C ASP A 137 8.14 3.82 -0.94
N TYR A 138 7.40 4.93 -0.93
CA TYR A 138 6.30 5.17 -1.86
C TYR A 138 6.82 5.40 -3.27
N TYR A 139 7.90 6.18 -3.38
CA TYR A 139 8.57 6.40 -4.67
C TYR A 139 9.13 5.10 -5.22
N TYR A 140 9.75 4.26 -4.39
CA TYR A 140 10.24 2.94 -4.84
C TYR A 140 9.10 2.03 -5.32
N GLY A 141 8.02 1.92 -4.57
CA GLY A 141 6.87 1.10 -4.95
C GLY A 141 6.23 1.56 -6.27
N VAL A 142 5.93 2.86 -6.40
CA VAL A 142 5.37 3.42 -7.63
C VAL A 142 6.35 3.29 -8.81
N SER A 143 7.63 3.58 -8.61
CA SER A 143 8.64 3.51 -9.68
C SER A 143 8.87 2.08 -10.16
N LEU A 144 8.88 1.10 -9.26
CA LEU A 144 9.00 -0.31 -9.63
C LEU A 144 7.77 -0.78 -10.40
N SER A 145 6.57 -0.39 -9.95
CA SER A 145 5.33 -0.65 -10.68
C SER A 145 5.33 -0.07 -12.09
N PHE A 146 5.71 1.21 -12.22
CA PHE A 146 5.83 1.91 -13.50
C PHE A 146 6.85 1.25 -14.41
N THR A 147 8.03 0.91 -13.88
CA THR A 147 9.11 0.28 -14.66
C THR A 147 8.68 -1.08 -15.20
N LEU A 148 8.00 -1.89 -14.40
CA LEU A 148 7.45 -3.18 -14.85
C LEU A 148 6.44 -3.00 -15.96
N ALA A 149 5.53 -2.03 -15.83
CA ALA A 149 4.53 -1.74 -16.86
C ALA A 149 5.18 -1.24 -18.15
N LEU A 150 6.15 -0.34 -18.05
CA LEU A 150 6.88 0.23 -19.19
C LEU A 150 7.67 -0.84 -19.93
N VAL A 151 8.48 -1.62 -19.22
CA VAL A 151 9.25 -2.73 -19.83
C VAL A 151 8.31 -3.75 -20.44
N GLY A 152 7.23 -4.13 -19.74
CA GLY A 152 6.21 -5.03 -20.27
C GLY A 152 5.58 -4.51 -21.56
N SER A 153 5.37 -3.19 -21.67
CA SER A 153 4.80 -2.58 -22.87
C SER A 153 5.69 -2.64 -24.11
N PHE A 154 7.02 -2.62 -23.91
CA PHE A 154 7.97 -2.73 -25.01
C PHE A 154 8.20 -4.18 -25.47
N PHE A 155 8.20 -5.14 -24.54
CA PHE A 155 8.65 -6.51 -24.83
C PHE A 155 7.54 -7.56 -24.86
N VAL A 156 6.33 -7.25 -24.35
CA VAL A 156 5.25 -8.23 -24.21
C VAL A 156 3.97 -7.74 -24.88
N ASP A 157 3.41 -6.63 -24.41
CA ASP A 157 2.14 -6.10 -24.89
C ASP A 157 1.98 -4.61 -24.55
N THR A 158 1.87 -3.77 -25.57
CA THR A 158 1.70 -2.31 -25.43
C THR A 158 0.50 -1.90 -24.55
N GLU A 159 -0.55 -2.72 -24.46
CA GLU A 159 -1.71 -2.44 -23.61
C GLU A 159 -1.38 -2.41 -22.12
N ILE A 160 -0.27 -3.04 -21.69
CA ILE A 160 0.15 -3.06 -20.28
C ILE A 160 0.34 -1.63 -19.75
N PHE A 161 0.94 -0.73 -20.53
CA PHE A 161 1.18 0.63 -20.08
C PHE A 161 -0.12 1.44 -19.97
N PHE A 162 -1.01 1.33 -20.96
CA PHE A 162 -2.31 2.01 -20.91
C PHE A 162 -3.16 1.54 -19.75
N TRP A 163 -3.19 0.22 -19.50
CA TRP A 163 -3.85 -0.37 -18.34
C TRP A 163 -3.26 0.17 -17.02
N TRP A 164 -1.94 0.27 -16.92
CA TRP A 164 -1.27 0.80 -15.73
C TRP A 164 -1.63 2.27 -15.50
N ALA A 165 -1.57 3.10 -16.55
CA ALA A 165 -1.90 4.52 -16.46
C ALA A 165 -3.36 4.73 -16.01
N GLN A 166 -4.31 4.00 -16.61
CA GLN A 166 -5.71 4.04 -16.19
C GLN A 166 -5.88 3.65 -14.72
N THR A 167 -5.20 2.59 -14.28
CA THR A 167 -5.23 2.12 -12.90
C THR A 167 -4.68 3.17 -11.94
N PHE A 168 -3.52 3.73 -12.26
CA PHE A 168 -2.86 4.76 -11.44
C PHE A 168 -3.73 6.00 -11.29
N PHE A 169 -4.25 6.56 -12.40
CA PHE A 169 -5.10 7.74 -12.33
C PHE A 169 -6.44 7.48 -11.64
N LEU A 170 -7.01 6.28 -11.79
CA LEU A 170 -8.22 5.90 -11.05
C LEU A 170 -7.94 5.81 -9.54
N PHE A 171 -6.82 5.21 -9.13
CA PHE A 171 -6.41 5.21 -7.72
C PHE A 171 -6.23 6.63 -7.18
N CYS A 172 -5.55 7.52 -7.91
CA CYS A 172 -5.42 8.92 -7.51
C CYS A 172 -6.78 9.60 -7.33
N ALA A 173 -7.70 9.42 -8.29
CA ALA A 173 -9.04 10.01 -8.22
C ALA A 173 -9.85 9.50 -7.03
N LEU A 174 -9.87 8.18 -6.83
CA LEU A 174 -10.60 7.56 -5.72
C LEU A 174 -9.97 7.92 -4.36
N THR A 175 -8.64 7.95 -4.25
CA THR A 175 -7.96 8.41 -3.03
C THR A 175 -8.29 9.88 -2.74
N ALA A 176 -8.31 10.75 -3.76
CA ALA A 176 -8.71 12.15 -3.56
C ALA A 176 -10.14 12.25 -3.04
N MET A 177 -11.08 11.43 -3.55
CA MET A 177 -12.44 11.37 -3.02
C MET A 177 -12.48 10.93 -1.55
N VAL A 178 -11.69 9.92 -1.17
CA VAL A 178 -11.60 9.48 0.24
C VAL A 178 -11.00 10.56 1.11
N VAL A 179 -9.95 11.26 0.67
CA VAL A 179 -9.35 12.40 1.39
C VAL A 179 -10.38 13.50 1.61
N LEU A 180 -11.13 13.90 0.57
CA LEU A 180 -12.19 14.89 0.71
C LEU A 180 -13.26 14.42 1.70
N PHE A 181 -13.67 13.16 1.63
CA PHE A 181 -14.62 12.58 2.57
C PHE A 181 -14.09 12.62 4.02
N THR A 182 -12.83 12.23 4.25
CA THR A 182 -12.28 12.20 5.62
C THR A 182 -12.07 13.59 6.21
N LEU A 183 -11.72 14.58 5.38
CA LEU A 183 -11.53 15.96 5.83
C LEU A 183 -12.86 16.69 6.06
N TYR A 184 -13.81 16.58 5.13
CA TYR A 184 -15.02 17.41 5.16
C TYR A 184 -16.24 16.73 5.79
N ILE A 185 -16.30 15.40 5.76
CA ILE A 185 -17.45 14.65 6.32
C ILE A 185 -17.08 14.03 7.66
N LEU A 186 -15.96 13.30 7.72
CA LEU A 186 -15.54 12.71 8.99
C LEU A 186 -14.87 13.71 9.91
N ASP A 187 -14.27 14.78 9.36
CA ASP A 187 -13.40 15.74 10.06
C ASP A 187 -12.39 14.99 10.97
N ILE A 188 -11.68 14.08 10.30
CA ILE A 188 -10.78 13.10 10.92
C ILE A 188 -9.64 13.78 11.71
N ASP A 189 -9.22 14.96 11.26
CA ASP A 189 -8.16 15.75 11.89
C ASP A 189 -8.52 16.19 13.31
N ASN A 190 -9.81 16.37 13.60
CA ASN A 190 -10.30 16.79 14.91
C ASN A 190 -10.99 15.64 15.67
N TRP A 191 -10.91 14.41 15.14
CA TRP A 191 -11.60 13.25 15.70
C TRP A 191 -11.34 13.03 17.20
N GLN A 192 -10.08 13.16 17.63
CA GLN A 192 -9.70 12.96 19.04
C GLN A 192 -10.15 14.08 19.98
N SER A 193 -10.48 15.26 19.43
CA SER A 193 -10.96 16.41 20.23
C SER A 193 -12.47 16.39 20.44
N ARG A 194 -13.18 15.44 19.82
CA ARG A 194 -14.63 15.34 19.94
C ARG A 194 -15.04 14.84 21.33
N PRO A 195 -16.12 15.39 21.91
CA PRO A 195 -16.75 14.80 23.08
C PRO A 195 -17.11 13.34 22.78
N ARG A 196 -16.67 12.41 23.64
CA ARG A 196 -17.18 11.03 23.57
C ARG A 196 -18.62 11.08 24.08
N GLY A 197 -19.56 10.80 23.18
CA GLY A 197 -20.98 10.64 23.50
C GLY A 197 -21.23 9.40 24.35
#